data_AF-A0A7W4W1M5-F1
#
_entry.id   AF-A0A7W4W1M5-F1
#
_cell.length_a   1.000
_cell.length_b   1.000
_cell.length_c   1.000
_cell.angle_alpha   90.00
_cell.angle_beta   90.00
_cell.angle_gamma   90.00
#
_symmetry.space_group_name_H-M   'P 1'
#
loop_
_entity.id
_entity.type
_entity.pdbx_description
1 polymer ?
#
loop_
_entity_poly.entity_id
_entity_poly.type
_entity_poly.pdbx_seq_one_letter_code
_entity_poly.pdbx_strand_id
1 'polypeptide(L)'
;MTTSAATRDDLVAMATFPLTRPGENTVPIRMQTEHLAAVESNLDQRGVPAEVVEKYFLGLHRCDELPLELWIGMITDAYNLATATATAPSYVAALAIEWAASDPLERWVSAAPDGPGPLRDTISEYLGGHNPFPDGLRVDVQGRDDADSWVPGTIVERTAVDEWTVEFDDGEQVWRDHQELRPHSPEAS
;
A
#
# COMPACT_ATOMS: atom_id res chain seq x y z
N MET A 1 -14.32 -8.03 -7.21
CA MET A 1 -14.32 -8.81 -5.96
C MET A 1 -13.50 -8.02 -4.97
N THR A 2 -14.09 -7.49 -3.90
CA THR A 2 -13.33 -6.94 -2.78
C THR A 2 -12.59 -8.10 -2.11
N THR A 3 -11.29 -8.19 -2.30
CA THR A 3 -10.48 -9.17 -1.59
C THR A 3 -10.43 -8.78 -0.13
N SER A 4 -11.12 -9.57 0.70
CA SER A 4 -11.06 -9.47 2.16
C SER A 4 -9.60 -9.51 2.63
N ALA A 5 -9.32 -8.83 3.75
CA ALA A 5 -8.08 -9.04 4.48
C ALA A 5 -7.90 -10.54 4.77
N ALA A 6 -6.67 -11.04 4.59
CA ALA A 6 -6.31 -12.38 5.01
C ALA A 6 -6.32 -12.45 6.53
N THR A 7 -6.91 -13.53 7.02
CA THR A 7 -6.85 -13.92 8.42
C THR A 7 -5.54 -14.67 8.69
N ARG A 8 -5.25 -14.84 9.97
CA ARG A 8 -4.21 -15.76 10.42
C ARG A 8 -4.37 -17.16 9.83
N ASP A 9 -5.59 -17.69 9.86
CA ASP A 9 -5.87 -19.07 9.42
C ASP A 9 -5.65 -19.21 7.91
N ASP A 10 -5.96 -18.16 7.14
CA ASP A 10 -5.66 -18.13 5.70
C ASP A 10 -4.16 -18.25 5.44
N LEU A 11 -3.32 -17.48 6.16
CA LEU A 11 -1.87 -17.54 5.96
C LEU A 11 -1.27 -18.87 6.45
N VAL A 12 -1.74 -19.39 7.58
CA VAL A 12 -1.32 -20.71 8.05
C VAL A 12 -1.69 -21.80 7.04
N ALA A 13 -2.86 -21.69 6.40
CA ALA A 13 -3.28 -22.64 5.37
C ALA A 13 -2.47 -22.51 4.06
N MET A 14 -1.85 -21.36 3.77
CA MET A 14 -0.93 -21.19 2.64
C MET A 14 0.40 -21.92 2.86
N ALA A 15 0.81 -22.13 4.11
CA ALA A 15 1.98 -22.94 4.42
C ALA A 15 1.71 -24.41 4.06
N THR A 16 2.38 -24.91 3.02
CA THR A 16 2.29 -26.33 2.62
C THR A 16 3.10 -27.26 3.53
N PHE A 17 3.68 -26.71 4.60
CA PHE A 17 4.54 -27.38 5.57
C PHE A 17 4.29 -26.81 6.98
N PRO A 18 4.64 -27.53 8.06
CA PRO A 18 4.54 -27.01 9.41
C PRO A 18 5.45 -25.79 9.63
N LEU A 19 4.91 -24.70 10.16
CA LEU A 19 5.68 -23.48 10.45
C LEU A 19 6.67 -23.64 11.62
N THR A 20 6.51 -24.65 12.48
CA THR A 20 7.42 -24.92 13.59
C THR A 20 7.95 -26.35 13.54
N ARG A 21 9.08 -26.60 14.23
CA ARG A 21 9.54 -27.98 14.45
C ARG A 21 8.59 -28.71 15.41
N PRO A 22 8.51 -30.05 15.36
CA PRO A 22 7.65 -30.81 16.27
C PRO A 22 7.97 -30.52 17.75
N GLY A 23 6.96 -30.06 18.50
CA GLY A 23 7.10 -29.73 19.92
C GLY A 23 7.68 -28.34 20.19
N GLU A 24 7.96 -27.53 19.16
CA GLU A 24 8.47 -26.17 19.27
C GLU A 24 7.40 -25.13 18.90
N ASN A 25 7.56 -23.91 19.41
CA ASN A 25 6.69 -22.76 19.17
C ASN A 25 7.39 -21.63 18.40
N THR A 26 8.53 -21.93 17.79
CA THR A 26 9.34 -21.00 17.01
C THR A 26 9.46 -21.44 15.55
N VAL A 27 9.64 -20.46 14.68
CA VAL A 27 9.74 -20.58 13.23
C VAL A 27 11.20 -20.33 12.83
N PRO A 28 11.95 -21.37 12.44
CA PRO A 28 13.31 -21.23 11.96
C PRO A 28 13.39 -20.42 10.67
N ILE A 29 14.51 -19.73 10.42
CA ILE A 29 14.71 -18.89 9.23
C ILE A 29 14.40 -19.62 7.90
N ARG A 30 14.74 -20.91 7.79
CA ARG A 30 14.41 -21.71 6.60
C ARG A 30 12.89 -21.80 6.37
N MET A 31 12.12 -22.07 7.43
CA MET A 31 10.66 -22.16 7.38
C MET A 31 10.03 -20.78 7.15
N GLN A 32 10.63 -19.71 7.69
CA GLN A 32 10.23 -18.33 7.37
C GLN A 32 10.37 -18.06 5.87
N THR A 33 11.53 -18.38 5.28
CA THR A 33 11.81 -18.17 3.85
C THR A 33 10.87 -18.99 2.96
N GLU A 34 10.65 -20.28 3.28
CA GLU A 34 9.73 -21.14 2.52
C GLU A 34 8.28 -20.63 2.61
N HIS A 35 7.85 -20.11 3.77
CA HIS A 35 6.49 -19.57 3.94
C HIS A 35 6.34 -18.27 3.18
N LEU A 36 7.36 -17.41 3.25
CA LEU A 36 7.38 -16.15 2.53
C LEU A 36 7.25 -16.35 1.02
N ALA A 37 8.03 -17.27 0.44
CA ALA A 37 7.95 -17.57 -0.98
C ALA A 37 6.54 -18.03 -1.42
N ALA A 38 5.84 -18.79 -0.57
CA ALA A 38 4.45 -19.19 -0.83
C ALA A 38 3.50 -17.98 -0.82
N VAL A 39 3.69 -17.06 0.12
CA VAL A 39 2.90 -15.83 0.23
C VAL A 39 3.15 -14.88 -0.94
N GLU A 40 4.41 -14.66 -1.31
CA GLU A 40 4.78 -13.83 -2.47
C GLU A 40 4.19 -14.40 -3.76
N SER A 41 4.25 -15.72 -3.97
CA SER A 41 3.62 -16.38 -5.11
C SER A 41 2.09 -16.22 -5.11
N ASN A 42 1.45 -16.24 -3.95
CA ASN A 42 0.01 -16.01 -3.84
C ASN A 42 -0.37 -14.56 -4.22
N LEU A 43 0.42 -13.57 -3.79
CA LEU A 43 0.21 -12.16 -4.13
C LEU A 43 0.39 -11.90 -5.62
N ASP A 44 1.42 -12.49 -6.23
CA ASP A 44 1.65 -12.45 -7.68
C ASP A 44 0.45 -13.01 -8.47
N GLN A 45 -0.06 -14.18 -8.07
CA GLN A 45 -1.27 -14.78 -8.68
C GLN A 45 -2.52 -13.89 -8.54
N ARG A 46 -2.55 -13.01 -7.55
CA ARG A 46 -3.63 -12.05 -7.32
C ARG A 46 -3.40 -10.72 -8.04
N GLY A 47 -2.31 -10.59 -8.80
CA GLY A 47 -1.96 -9.39 -9.56
C GLY A 47 -1.40 -8.24 -8.70
N VAL A 48 -0.89 -8.54 -7.51
CA VAL A 48 -0.19 -7.53 -6.69
C VAL A 48 1.16 -7.22 -7.35
N PRO A 49 1.48 -5.95 -7.64
CA PRO A 49 2.72 -5.61 -8.34
C PRO A 49 3.97 -6.01 -7.56
N ALA A 50 5.02 -6.44 -8.28
CA ALA A 50 6.25 -6.95 -7.67
C ALA A 50 6.94 -5.90 -6.78
N GLU A 51 6.89 -4.62 -7.16
CA GLU A 51 7.42 -3.51 -6.38
C GLU A 51 6.70 -3.33 -5.04
N VAL A 52 5.40 -3.64 -4.98
CA VAL A 52 4.59 -3.62 -3.75
C VAL A 52 4.98 -4.80 -2.87
N VAL A 53 5.13 -5.99 -3.45
CA VAL A 53 5.59 -7.19 -2.74
C VAL A 53 6.99 -6.95 -2.15
N GLU A 54 7.95 -6.50 -2.95
CA GLU A 54 9.32 -6.24 -2.49
C GLU A 54 9.33 -5.24 -1.33
N LYS A 55 8.58 -4.13 -1.45
CA LYS A 55 8.49 -3.09 -0.41
C LYS A 55 8.09 -3.65 0.96
N TYR A 56 7.09 -4.54 1.02
CA TYR A 56 6.56 -5.02 2.29
C TYR A 56 7.24 -6.28 2.83
N PHE A 57 7.85 -7.08 1.96
CA PHE A 57 8.31 -8.41 2.32
C PHE A 57 9.84 -8.55 2.38
N LEU A 58 10.61 -7.73 1.65
CA LEU A 58 12.08 -7.73 1.69
C LEU A 58 12.62 -7.52 3.12
N GLY A 59 11.87 -6.76 3.94
CA GLY A 59 12.21 -6.45 5.32
C GLY A 59 11.94 -7.57 6.33
N LEU A 60 11.23 -8.65 5.98
CA LEU A 60 10.81 -9.66 6.95
C LEU A 60 11.88 -10.74 7.24
N HIS A 61 12.91 -10.85 6.41
CA HIS A 61 14.01 -11.83 6.55
C HIS A 61 15.06 -11.46 7.60
N ARG A 62 14.71 -11.35 8.89
CA ARG A 62 15.61 -10.69 9.86
C ARG A 62 16.03 -11.46 11.10
N CYS A 63 15.61 -12.71 11.30
CA CYS A 63 15.98 -13.48 12.50
C CYS A 63 16.17 -14.97 12.23
N ASP A 64 17.18 -15.58 12.87
CA ASP A 64 17.44 -17.02 12.81
C ASP A 64 16.22 -17.85 13.27
N GLU A 65 15.45 -17.32 14.21
CA GLU A 65 14.29 -17.97 14.80
C GLU A 65 13.33 -16.94 15.41
N LEU A 66 12.02 -17.09 15.16
CA LEU A 66 10.98 -16.18 15.66
C LEU A 66 9.86 -16.95 16.36
N PRO A 67 9.22 -16.42 17.43
CA PRO A 67 7.98 -16.98 17.93
C PRO A 67 6.92 -17.11 16.84
N LEU A 68 6.20 -18.23 16.78
CA LEU A 68 5.16 -18.50 15.77
C LEU A 68 4.12 -17.39 15.70
N GLU A 69 3.66 -16.94 16.86
CA GLU A 69 2.69 -15.84 16.98
C GLU A 69 3.20 -14.54 16.35
N LEU A 70 4.48 -14.23 16.57
CA LEU A 70 5.11 -13.03 16.03
C LEU A 70 5.29 -13.14 14.51
N TRP A 71 5.76 -14.29 14.02
CA TRP A 71 5.91 -14.53 12.59
C TRP A 71 4.59 -14.41 11.84
N ILE A 72 3.53 -15.07 12.35
CA ILE A 72 2.19 -15.01 11.75
C ILE A 72 1.66 -13.57 11.78
N GLY A 73 1.80 -12.85 12.89
CA GLY A 73 1.36 -11.45 12.96
C GLY A 73 2.05 -10.57 11.92
N MET A 74 3.38 -10.66 11.83
CA MET A 74 4.18 -9.88 10.88
C MET A 74 3.80 -10.15 9.43
N ILE A 75 3.64 -11.43 9.05
CA ILE A 75 3.32 -11.78 7.67
C ILE A 75 1.85 -11.50 7.31
N THR A 76 0.93 -11.60 8.28
CA THR A 76 -0.47 -11.17 8.10
C THR A 76 -0.57 -9.66 7.89
N ASP A 77 0.13 -8.86 8.70
CA ASP A 77 0.14 -7.40 8.54
C ASP A 77 0.70 -6.99 7.18
N ALA A 78 1.84 -7.58 6.77
CA ALA A 78 2.47 -7.30 5.48
C ALA A 78 1.56 -7.70 4.29
N TYR A 79 0.90 -8.86 4.36
CA TYR A 79 -0.02 -9.32 3.32
C TYR A 79 -1.21 -8.40 3.13
N ASN A 80 -1.83 -8.01 4.25
CA ASN A 80 -3.00 -7.14 4.22
C ASN A 80 -2.63 -5.75 3.72
N LEU A 81 -1.49 -5.23 4.15
CA LEU A 81 -0.99 -3.93 3.69
C LEU A 81 -0.63 -3.95 2.20
N ALA A 82 0.04 -5.00 1.71
CA ALA A 82 0.36 -5.15 0.28
C ALA A 82 -0.90 -5.23 -0.58
N THR A 83 -1.88 -6.04 -0.16
CA THR A 83 -3.18 -6.15 -0.84
C THR A 83 -3.93 -4.81 -0.87
N ALA A 84 -4.01 -4.12 0.26
CA ALA A 84 -4.73 -2.86 0.38
C ALA A 84 -4.07 -1.76 -0.48
N THR A 85 -2.74 -1.68 -0.46
CA THR A 85 -1.96 -0.72 -1.27
C THR A 85 -2.15 -0.98 -2.77
N ALA A 86 -2.07 -2.24 -3.20
CA ALA A 86 -2.21 -2.60 -4.61
C ALA A 86 -3.62 -2.38 -5.18
N THR A 87 -4.64 -2.38 -4.32
CA THR A 87 -6.04 -2.16 -4.71
C THR A 87 -6.53 -0.75 -4.38
N ALA A 88 -5.64 0.14 -3.94
CA ALA A 88 -5.97 1.51 -3.60
C ALA A 88 -6.50 2.26 -4.85
N PRO A 89 -7.57 3.06 -4.71
CA PRO A 89 -8.20 3.73 -5.85
C PRO A 89 -7.35 4.86 -6.45
N SER A 90 -6.33 5.35 -5.73
CA SER A 90 -5.37 6.33 -6.24
C SER A 90 -4.03 6.26 -5.52
N TYR A 91 -3.02 6.95 -6.04
CA TYR A 91 -1.70 7.05 -5.40
C TYR A 91 -1.78 7.59 -3.97
N VAL A 92 -2.58 8.64 -3.75
CA VAL A 92 -2.76 9.21 -2.41
C VAL A 92 -3.51 8.25 -1.48
N ALA A 93 -4.45 7.46 -1.99
CA ALA A 93 -5.11 6.44 -1.19
C ALA A 93 -4.11 5.36 -0.72
N ALA A 94 -3.17 4.95 -1.58
CA ALA A 94 -2.10 4.04 -1.19
C ALA A 94 -1.20 4.64 -0.09
N LEU A 95 -0.81 5.92 -0.21
CA LEU A 95 -0.04 6.61 0.83
C LEU A 95 -0.80 6.73 2.15
N ALA A 96 -2.10 7.00 2.11
CA ALA A 96 -2.94 7.09 3.31
C ALA A 96 -3.05 5.74 4.03
N ILE A 97 -3.21 4.64 3.29
CA ILE A 97 -3.20 3.27 3.81
C ILE A 97 -1.86 2.96 4.50
N GLU A 98 -0.74 3.32 3.88
CA GLU A 98 0.61 3.13 4.41
C GLU A 98 0.86 3.96 5.68
N TRP A 99 0.45 5.22 5.65
CA TRP A 99 0.54 6.10 6.79
C TRP A 99 -0.27 5.55 7.97
N ALA A 100 -1.52 5.16 7.74
CA ALA A 100 -2.38 4.61 8.80
C ALA A 100 -1.82 3.32 9.42
N ALA A 101 -1.13 2.48 8.64
CA ALA A 101 -0.48 1.28 9.14
C ALA A 101 0.76 1.55 10.01
N SER A 102 1.37 2.74 9.91
CA SER A 102 2.60 3.11 10.63
C SER A 102 2.37 4.15 11.74
N ASP A 103 1.33 4.97 11.63
CA ASP A 103 1.00 6.01 12.61
C ASP A 103 0.38 5.41 13.90
N PRO A 104 0.92 5.70 15.09
CA PRO A 104 0.43 5.12 16.34
C PRO A 104 -1.04 5.42 16.66
N LEU A 105 -1.53 6.61 16.29
CA LEU A 105 -2.91 6.99 16.55
C LEU A 105 -3.84 6.27 15.57
N GLU A 106 -3.50 6.26 14.28
CA GLU A 106 -4.29 5.55 13.27
C GLU A 106 -4.33 4.05 13.50
N ARG A 107 -3.23 3.45 13.98
CA ARG A 107 -3.23 2.05 14.41
C ARG A 107 -4.17 1.79 15.57
N TRP A 108 -4.25 2.73 16.53
CA TRP A 108 -5.18 2.63 17.64
C TRP A 108 -6.64 2.76 17.19
N VAL A 109 -6.93 3.69 16.27
CA VAL A 109 -8.26 3.86 15.65
C VAL A 109 -8.65 2.61 14.85
N SER A 110 -7.74 2.08 14.03
CA SER A 110 -7.96 0.90 13.19
C SER A 110 -8.19 -0.38 14.01
N ALA A 111 -7.64 -0.45 15.23
CA ALA A 111 -7.83 -1.56 16.15
C ALA A 111 -9.12 -1.47 16.99
N ALA A 112 -9.89 -0.39 16.86
CA ALA A 112 -11.17 -0.27 17.54
C ALA A 112 -12.16 -1.34 17.04
N PRO A 113 -13.15 -1.78 17.85
CA PRO A 113 -14.13 -2.80 17.45
C PRO A 113 -14.91 -2.48 16.17
N ASP A 114 -15.08 -1.18 15.89
CA ASP A 114 -15.77 -0.66 14.70
C ASP A 114 -14.77 -0.10 13.65
N GLY A 115 -13.47 -0.38 13.81
CA GLY A 115 -12.40 0.09 12.93
C GLY A 115 -12.09 -0.86 11.76
N PRO A 116 -11.38 -0.37 10.73
CA PRO A 116 -11.16 1.03 10.41
C PRO A 116 -12.43 1.70 9.84
N GLY A 117 -12.51 3.03 9.99
CA GLY A 117 -13.54 3.83 9.33
C GLY A 117 -13.42 3.81 7.80
N PRO A 118 -14.31 4.50 7.08
CA PRO A 118 -14.24 4.64 5.64
C PRO A 118 -12.88 5.16 5.16
N LEU A 119 -12.33 4.59 4.08
CA LEU A 119 -11.02 4.99 3.51
C LEU A 119 -10.92 6.50 3.22
N ARG A 120 -12.02 7.15 2.84
CA ARG A 120 -12.04 8.60 2.59
C ARG A 120 -11.62 9.42 3.83
N ASP A 121 -11.94 8.92 5.02
CA ASP A 121 -11.66 9.62 6.27
C ASP A 121 -10.14 9.52 6.53
N THR A 122 -9.55 8.33 6.34
CA THR A 122 -8.09 8.12 6.37
C THR A 122 -7.34 8.98 5.34
N ILE A 123 -7.87 9.11 4.12
CA ILE A 123 -7.30 10.00 3.08
C ILE A 123 -7.33 11.46 3.53
N SER A 124 -8.46 11.89 4.11
CA SER A 124 -8.62 13.28 4.59
C SER A 124 -7.66 13.59 5.73
N GLU A 125 -7.52 12.68 6.70
CA GLU A 125 -6.57 12.83 7.81
C GLU A 125 -5.12 12.84 7.31
N TYR A 126 -4.77 11.93 6.39
CA TYR A 126 -3.45 11.91 5.75
C TYR A 126 -3.14 13.26 5.09
N LEU A 127 -4.04 13.77 4.25
CA LEU A 127 -3.87 15.02 3.52
C LEU A 127 -3.85 16.25 4.44
N GLY A 128 -4.49 16.20 5.61
CA GLY A 128 -4.43 17.29 6.61
C GLY A 128 -3.01 17.57 7.11
N GLY A 129 -2.15 16.54 7.18
CA GLY A 129 -0.76 16.65 7.63
C GLY A 129 0.30 16.54 6.54
N HIS A 130 -0.06 16.05 5.35
CA HIS A 130 0.89 15.71 4.29
C HIS A 130 0.56 16.43 2.99
N ASN A 131 1.59 16.78 2.22
CA ASN A 131 1.46 17.26 0.85
C ASN A 131 2.17 16.28 -0.09
N PRO A 132 1.47 15.28 -0.64
CA PRO A 132 2.08 14.29 -1.53
C PRO A 132 2.55 14.89 -2.86
N PHE A 133 2.04 16.06 -3.23
CA PHE A 133 2.37 16.75 -4.47
C PHE A 133 2.83 18.20 -4.15
N PRO A 134 4.10 18.40 -3.72
CA PRO A 134 4.63 19.73 -3.50
C PRO A 134 4.85 20.52 -4.79
N ASP A 135 4.87 21.85 -4.67
CA ASP A 135 5.10 22.78 -5.77
C ASP A 135 6.38 22.43 -6.57
N GLY A 136 6.28 22.47 -7.89
CA GLY A 136 7.34 22.10 -8.82
C GLY A 136 7.50 20.60 -9.07
N LEU A 137 6.75 19.73 -8.38
CA LEU A 137 6.79 18.29 -8.65
C LEU A 137 6.17 17.98 -10.02
N ARG A 138 6.84 17.11 -10.79
CA ARG A 138 6.30 16.54 -12.02
C ARG A 138 5.33 15.40 -11.69
N VAL A 139 4.13 15.47 -12.25
CA VAL A 139 3.05 14.50 -12.06
C VAL A 139 2.48 14.08 -13.40
N ASP A 140 1.82 12.92 -13.42
CA ASP A 140 0.89 12.59 -14.50
C ASP A 140 -0.52 12.98 -14.06
N VAL A 141 -1.26 13.63 -14.95
CA VAL A 141 -2.63 14.10 -14.76
C VAL A 141 -3.58 13.28 -15.61
N GLN A 142 -4.67 12.80 -15.02
CA GLN A 142 -5.69 12.06 -15.75
C GLN A 142 -6.38 12.95 -16.80
N GLY A 143 -6.55 12.41 -18.01
CA GLY A 143 -7.25 13.06 -19.10
C GLY A 143 -8.75 13.19 -18.81
N ARG A 144 -9.34 14.35 -19.13
CA ARG A 144 -10.77 14.59 -18.87
C ARG A 144 -11.69 13.77 -19.77
N ASP A 145 -11.26 13.57 -21.01
CA ASP A 145 -12.04 12.90 -22.05
C ASP A 145 -11.74 11.40 -22.14
N ASP A 146 -10.66 10.95 -21.47
CA ASP A 146 -10.22 9.56 -21.44
C ASP A 146 -9.57 9.26 -20.08
N ALA A 147 -10.28 8.50 -19.25
CA ALA A 147 -9.83 8.12 -17.91
C ALA A 147 -8.60 7.19 -17.94
N ASP A 148 -8.30 6.55 -19.07
CA ASP A 148 -7.11 5.72 -19.23
C ASP A 148 -5.89 6.53 -19.70
N SER A 149 -6.10 7.79 -20.10
CA SER A 149 -5.05 8.69 -20.57
C SER A 149 -4.44 9.48 -19.41
N TRP A 150 -3.11 9.58 -19.42
CA TRP A 150 -2.32 10.30 -18.42
C TRP A 150 -1.35 11.24 -19.14
N VAL A 151 -1.44 12.54 -18.82
CA VAL A 151 -0.67 13.60 -19.46
C VAL A 151 0.26 14.23 -18.43
N PRO A 152 1.56 14.38 -18.72
CA PRO A 152 2.49 14.92 -17.75
C PRO A 152 2.26 16.43 -17.54
N GLY A 153 2.34 16.87 -16.30
CA GLY A 153 2.22 18.27 -15.88
C GLY A 153 3.05 18.56 -14.64
N THR A 154 3.10 19.82 -14.24
CA THR A 154 3.90 20.30 -13.09
C THR A 154 2.98 20.93 -12.06
N ILE A 155 3.10 20.53 -10.79
CA ILE A 155 2.36 21.15 -9.69
C ILE A 155 2.79 22.60 -9.56
N VAL A 156 1.82 23.52 -9.57
CA VAL A 156 2.05 24.95 -9.34
C VAL A 156 1.87 25.28 -7.86
N GLU A 157 0.72 24.91 -7.30
CA GLU A 157 0.38 25.14 -5.90
C GLU A 157 -0.71 24.18 -5.43
N ARG A 158 -0.79 23.98 -4.12
CA ARG A 158 -1.91 23.30 -3.46
C ARG A 158 -3.02 24.31 -3.15
N THR A 159 -4.18 24.14 -3.76
CA THR A 159 -5.33 25.07 -3.66
C THR A 159 -6.32 24.68 -2.57
N ALA A 160 -6.44 23.39 -2.27
CA ALA A 160 -7.23 22.85 -1.17
C ALA A 160 -6.53 21.65 -0.50
N VAL A 161 -7.14 21.07 0.53
CA VAL A 161 -6.58 19.89 1.21
C VAL A 161 -6.41 18.73 0.22
N ASP A 162 -7.27 18.59 -0.77
CA ASP A 162 -7.26 17.49 -1.72
C ASP A 162 -7.12 17.95 -3.18
N GLU A 163 -6.78 19.21 -3.43
CA GLU A 163 -6.71 19.80 -4.77
C GLU A 163 -5.41 20.58 -5.02
N TRP A 164 -4.95 20.49 -6.27
CA TRP A 164 -3.75 21.19 -6.77
C TRP A 164 -4.02 21.86 -8.11
N THR A 165 -3.35 23.00 -8.34
CA THR A 165 -3.17 23.58 -9.66
C THR A 165 -2.00 22.88 -10.35
N VAL A 166 -2.23 22.41 -11.58
CA VAL A 166 -1.21 21.77 -12.42
C VAL A 166 -1.06 22.56 -13.72
N GLU A 167 0.17 22.81 -14.14
CA GLU A 167 0.52 23.42 -15.44
C GLU A 167 1.05 22.36 -16.40
N PHE A 168 0.46 22.27 -17.59
CA PHE A 168 0.94 21.43 -18.69
C PHE A 168 2.07 22.11 -19.47
N ASP A 169 2.75 21.35 -20.34
CA ASP A 169 3.90 21.85 -21.11
C ASP A 169 3.54 22.93 -22.14
N ASP A 170 2.27 23.05 -22.52
CA ASP A 170 1.76 24.12 -23.37
C ASP A 170 1.38 25.40 -22.58
N GLY A 171 1.54 25.38 -21.26
CA GLY A 171 1.22 26.48 -20.34
C GLY A 171 -0.25 26.53 -19.91
N GLU A 172 -1.11 25.60 -20.33
CA GLU A 172 -2.46 25.49 -19.79
C GLU A 172 -2.41 25.07 -18.31
N GLN A 173 -3.21 25.73 -17.48
CA GLN A 173 -3.36 25.40 -16.06
C GLN A 173 -4.74 24.83 -15.76
N VAL A 174 -4.78 23.78 -14.96
CA VAL A 174 -6.00 23.10 -14.55
C VAL A 174 -5.98 22.79 -13.06
N TRP A 175 -7.17 22.62 -12.47
CA TRP A 175 -7.33 22.11 -11.11
C TRP A 175 -7.64 20.63 -11.13
N ARG A 176 -6.99 19.87 -10.24
CA ARG A 176 -7.12 18.43 -10.13
C ARG A 176 -7.13 17.97 -8.69
N ASP A 177 -7.93 16.96 -8.41
CA ASP A 177 -7.97 16.33 -7.11
C ASP A 177 -6.93 15.20 -6.98
N HIS A 178 -6.82 14.64 -5.77
CA HIS A 178 -5.87 13.57 -5.44
C HIS A 178 -6.10 12.23 -6.18
N GLN A 179 -7.24 12.04 -6.84
CA GLN A 179 -7.57 10.86 -7.63
C GLN A 179 -7.08 10.99 -9.07
N GLU A 180 -7.04 12.23 -9.57
CA GLU A 180 -6.63 12.56 -10.92
C GLU A 180 -5.12 12.78 -11.08
N LEU A 181 -4.34 12.55 -10.02
CA LEU A 181 -2.90 12.78 -9.96
C LEU A 181 -2.13 11.53 -9.53
N ARG A 182 -0.98 11.31 -10.17
CA ARG A 182 0.01 10.32 -9.74
C ARG A 182 1.44 10.81 -10.00
N PRO A 183 2.47 10.25 -9.35
CA PRO A 183 3.85 10.55 -9.66
C PRO A 183 4.13 10.33 -11.14
N HIS A 184 4.90 11.25 -11.75
CA HIS A 184 5.31 11.07 -13.13
C HIS A 184 6.26 9.87 -13.24
N SER A 185 5.87 8.88 -14.05
CA SER A 185 6.74 7.78 -14.44
C SER A 185 7.31 8.06 -15.83
N PRO A 186 8.63 8.28 -15.97
CA PRO A 186 9.23 8.58 -17.26
C PRO A 186 9.21 7.40 -18.26
N GLU A 187 8.59 6.26 -17.92
CA GLU A 187 8.49 5.06 -18.75
C GLU A 187 7.05 4.79 -19.21
N ALA A 188 6.70 5.40 -20.34
CA ALA A 188 5.75 4.88 -21.33
C ALA A 188 6.00 5.63 -22.64
N SER A 189 7.02 5.19 -23.38
CA SER A 189 7.26 5.58 -24.79
C SER A 189 7.41 4.34 -25.63
#